data_AF-A0A2G7GRT0-F1
#
_entry.id   AF-A0A2G7GRT0-F1
#
_cell.length_a   1.000
_cell.length_b   1.000
_cell.length_c   1.000
_cell.angle_alpha   90.00
_cell.angle_beta   90.00
_cell.angle_gamma   90.00
#
_symmetry.space_group_name_H-M   'P 1'
#
loop_
_entity.id
_entity.type
_entity.pdbx_description
1 polymer ?
#
loop_
_entity_poly.entity_id
_entity_poly.type
_entity_poly.pdbx_seq_one_letter_code
_entity_poly.pdbx_strand_id
1 'polypeptide(L)'
;MRALILAALLSATAAAVPVTYRLNADNNRLTATAGGQTVTLIDMPNQVPRAYFAEDHPEAFWEGMHMYDLIVRDFDNDGTPDALVSYTQGGNCCPPSYVFVSYKPGSVVRISNSFESWNTPTVEVFKGKPVVKVRNEDDGVIDRYGLSGGKAVRVDRQPLAELTAVAEMRIRSFDPNKPSLSFNVGGDAGKEIMTCQVWERWNTLLCGIKDRQGRVLLKDNLGCDRYGILASKTRGYNDLVCGFDLVGRWNGQTWVFPDN
;
A
#
# COMPACT_ATOMS: atom_id res chain seq x y z
N MET A 1 -35.82 -59.98 -23.12
CA MET A 1 -35.68 -58.54 -22.83
C MET A 1 -35.19 -58.39 -21.40
N ARG A 2 -33.95 -57.95 -21.18
CA ARG A 2 -33.40 -57.63 -19.86
C ARG A 2 -33.44 -56.11 -19.71
N ALA A 3 -34.17 -55.61 -18.72
CA ALA A 3 -34.16 -54.20 -18.36
C ALA A 3 -32.89 -53.90 -17.55
N LEU A 4 -32.01 -53.05 -18.07
CA LEU A 4 -30.94 -52.43 -17.29
C LEU A 4 -31.57 -51.32 -16.44
N ILE A 5 -31.48 -51.46 -15.11
CA ILE A 5 -31.76 -50.36 -14.19
C ILE A 5 -30.46 -49.58 -14.04
N LEU A 6 -30.42 -48.37 -14.61
CA LEU A 6 -29.33 -47.42 -14.47
C LEU A 6 -29.48 -46.72 -13.11
N ALA A 7 -28.69 -47.08 -12.12
CA ALA A 7 -28.62 -46.36 -10.85
C ALA A 7 -27.80 -45.08 -11.06
N ALA A 8 -28.45 -43.92 -11.10
CA ALA A 8 -27.78 -42.63 -11.09
C ALA A 8 -27.29 -42.35 -9.67
N LEU A 9 -25.98 -42.41 -9.46
CA LEU A 9 -25.31 -41.91 -8.26
C LEU A 9 -25.35 -40.38 -8.28
N LEU A 10 -26.29 -39.80 -7.56
CA LEU A 10 -26.25 -38.38 -7.20
C LEU A 10 -25.15 -38.18 -6.16
N SER A 11 -23.98 -37.69 -6.60
CA SER A 11 -22.97 -37.15 -5.69
C SER A 11 -23.51 -35.86 -5.09
N ALA A 12 -24.04 -35.92 -3.87
CA ALA A 12 -24.33 -34.73 -3.08
C ALA A 12 -23.00 -34.07 -2.70
N THR A 13 -22.62 -33.02 -3.42
CA THR A 13 -21.56 -32.12 -2.98
C THR A 13 -22.04 -31.44 -1.70
N ALA A 14 -21.46 -31.80 -0.55
CA ALA A 14 -21.71 -31.09 0.70
C ALA A 14 -21.45 -29.60 0.46
N ALA A 15 -22.41 -28.75 0.82
CA ALA A 15 -22.24 -27.31 0.68
C ALA A 15 -21.01 -26.87 1.49
N ALA A 16 -20.11 -26.12 0.85
CA ALA A 16 -18.92 -25.59 1.52
C ALA A 16 -19.36 -24.74 2.73
N VAL A 17 -18.77 -25.00 3.89
CA VAL A 17 -19.05 -24.22 5.10
C VAL A 17 -18.43 -22.83 4.91
N PRO A 18 -19.23 -21.74 4.91
CA PRO A 18 -18.69 -20.41 4.68
C PRO A 18 -17.77 -20.00 5.82
N VAL A 19 -16.63 -19.39 5.48
CA VAL A 19 -15.66 -18.83 6.42
C VAL A 19 -15.72 -17.31 6.35
N THR A 20 -15.80 -16.64 7.50
CA THR A 20 -15.75 -15.18 7.61
C THR A 20 -14.68 -14.75 8.59
N TYR A 21 -13.98 -13.65 8.31
CA TYR A 21 -12.94 -13.10 9.19
C TYR A 21 -13.38 -11.80 9.84
N ARG A 22 -12.94 -11.57 11.08
CA ARG A 22 -13.19 -10.33 11.83
C ARG A 22 -12.03 -9.97 12.73
N LEU A 23 -11.69 -8.69 12.75
CA LEU A 23 -10.90 -8.06 13.81
C LEU A 23 -11.83 -7.71 14.99
N ASN A 24 -11.31 -7.80 16.21
CA ASN A 24 -12.00 -7.28 17.40
C ASN A 24 -11.90 -5.75 17.48
N ALA A 25 -12.64 -5.15 18.42
CA ALA A 25 -12.70 -3.69 18.61
C ALA A 25 -11.32 -3.06 18.92
N ASP A 26 -10.45 -3.79 19.61
CA ASP A 26 -9.11 -3.32 19.99
C ASP A 26 -8.06 -3.54 18.89
N ASN A 27 -8.48 -4.10 17.74
CA ASN A 27 -7.61 -4.39 16.61
C ASN A 27 -6.40 -5.28 16.97
N ASN A 28 -6.50 -6.13 17.98
CA ASN A 28 -5.40 -6.98 18.44
C ASN A 28 -5.71 -8.48 18.33
N ARG A 29 -6.89 -8.84 17.84
CA ARG A 29 -7.30 -10.23 17.63
C ARG A 29 -8.02 -10.41 16.29
N LEU A 30 -7.54 -11.37 15.50
CA LEU A 30 -8.18 -11.85 14.28
C LEU A 30 -8.85 -13.19 14.55
N THR A 31 -10.13 -13.29 14.20
CA THR A 31 -10.93 -14.51 14.32
C THR A 31 -11.51 -14.91 12.98
N ALA A 32 -11.66 -16.21 12.75
CA ALA A 32 -12.48 -16.76 11.70
C ALA A 32 -13.71 -17.48 12.29
N THR A 33 -14.85 -17.35 11.63
CA THR A 33 -16.06 -18.10 11.96
C THR A 33 -16.44 -19.00 10.80
N ALA A 34 -16.65 -20.28 11.08
CA ALA A 34 -17.11 -21.27 10.11
C ALA A 34 -18.14 -22.21 10.76
N GLY A 35 -19.31 -22.36 10.13
CA GLY A 35 -20.35 -23.26 10.63
C GLY A 35 -20.86 -22.91 12.04
N GLY A 36 -20.80 -21.62 12.41
CA GLY A 36 -21.15 -21.13 13.75
C GLY A 36 -20.06 -21.32 14.81
N GLN A 37 -18.94 -21.96 14.48
CA GLN A 37 -17.77 -22.06 15.36
C GLN A 37 -16.80 -20.93 15.07
N THR A 38 -16.26 -20.31 16.12
CA THR A 38 -15.26 -19.26 16.01
C THR A 38 -13.90 -19.78 16.45
N VAL A 39 -12.88 -19.54 15.64
CA VAL A 39 -11.48 -19.86 15.89
C VAL A 39 -10.66 -18.58 15.93
N THR A 40 -9.89 -18.41 16.99
CA THR A 40 -8.90 -17.34 17.08
C THR A 40 -7.68 -17.71 16.26
N LEU A 41 -7.32 -16.86 15.29
CA LEU A 41 -6.21 -17.11 14.36
C LEU A 41 -4.95 -16.37 14.80
N ILE A 42 -5.11 -15.10 15.19
CA ILE A 42 -4.07 -14.23 15.72
C ILE A 42 -4.65 -13.57 16.97
N ASP A 43 -3.87 -13.55 18.05
CA ASP A 43 -4.23 -12.91 19.31
C ASP A 43 -2.97 -12.24 19.86
N MET A 44 -2.69 -10.99 19.48
CA MET A 44 -1.43 -10.30 19.77
C MET A 44 -1.05 -10.25 21.26
N PRO A 45 -1.99 -10.10 22.22
CA PRO A 45 -1.66 -10.19 23.65
C PRO A 45 -1.14 -11.56 24.07
N ASN A 46 -1.43 -12.60 23.28
CA ASN A 46 -0.98 -13.96 23.50
C ASN A 46 0.05 -14.35 22.42
N GLN A 47 0.86 -15.36 22.69
CA GLN A 47 1.79 -15.83 21.68
C GLN A 47 1.04 -16.58 20.56
N VAL A 48 1.20 -16.14 19.31
CA VAL A 48 0.70 -16.88 18.15
C VAL A 48 1.51 -18.17 17.99
N PRO A 49 0.87 -19.35 17.86
CA PRO A 49 1.58 -20.60 17.71
C PRO A 49 2.55 -20.58 16.52
N ARG A 50 3.83 -20.92 16.75
CA ARG A 50 4.86 -20.95 15.70
C ARG A 50 4.47 -21.83 14.50
N ALA A 51 3.72 -22.90 14.76
CA ALA A 51 3.25 -23.82 13.73
C ALA A 51 2.28 -23.19 12.71
N TYR A 52 1.76 -21.99 12.96
CA TYR A 52 0.89 -21.30 12.02
C TYR A 52 1.69 -20.61 10.90
N PHE A 53 2.94 -20.24 11.14
CA PHE A 53 3.73 -19.49 10.18
C PHE A 53 4.32 -20.41 9.09
N ALA A 54 4.30 -19.92 7.85
CA ALA A 54 4.87 -20.60 6.68
C ALA A 54 6.41 -20.61 6.67
N GLU A 55 7.02 -19.74 7.46
CA GLU A 55 8.47 -19.65 7.68
C GLU A 55 8.73 -19.44 9.17
N ASP A 56 9.91 -19.81 9.67
CA ASP A 56 10.28 -19.70 11.09
C ASP A 56 10.62 -18.24 11.45
N HIS A 57 9.61 -17.38 11.40
CA HIS A 57 9.68 -15.95 11.76
C HIS A 57 8.55 -15.58 12.75
N PRO A 58 8.52 -16.18 13.96
CA PRO A 58 7.43 -16.00 14.92
C PRO A 58 7.38 -14.63 15.59
N GLU A 59 8.30 -13.72 15.26
CA GLU A 59 8.42 -12.39 15.88
C GLU A 59 7.38 -11.38 15.36
N ALA A 60 6.55 -11.78 14.40
CA ALA A 60 5.60 -10.89 13.72
C ALA A 60 4.45 -10.40 14.60
N PHE A 61 4.11 -11.09 15.70
CA PHE A 61 2.91 -10.79 16.48
C PHE A 61 3.20 -10.83 17.98
N TRP A 62 3.30 -9.64 18.59
CA TRP A 62 3.60 -9.48 20.00
C TRP A 62 2.69 -8.45 20.67
N GLU A 63 2.70 -8.48 22.01
CA GLU A 63 1.88 -7.61 22.84
C GLU A 63 2.18 -6.13 22.53
N GLY A 64 1.13 -5.35 22.27
CA GLY A 64 1.23 -3.92 21.93
C GLY A 64 1.17 -3.62 20.42
N MET A 65 1.18 -4.63 19.56
CA MET A 65 0.89 -4.44 18.13
C MET A 65 -0.61 -4.38 17.86
N HIS A 66 -0.97 -3.61 16.84
CA HIS A 66 -2.33 -3.51 16.33
C HIS A 66 -2.38 -3.92 14.87
N MET A 67 -3.47 -4.57 14.50
CA MET A 67 -3.83 -4.94 13.14
C MET A 67 -4.74 -3.90 12.51
N TYR A 68 -4.49 -3.58 11.26
CA TYR A 68 -5.36 -2.73 10.46
C TYR A 68 -5.66 -3.42 9.12
N ASP A 69 -6.48 -2.79 8.29
CA ASP A 69 -6.75 -3.21 6.91
C ASP A 69 -7.07 -4.70 6.76
N LEU A 70 -8.31 -5.09 7.02
CA LEU A 70 -8.78 -6.45 6.77
C LEU A 70 -9.41 -6.56 5.39
N ILE A 71 -8.74 -7.26 4.47
CA ILE A 71 -9.28 -7.57 3.13
C ILE A 71 -9.50 -9.07 3.02
N VAL A 72 -10.75 -9.48 2.78
CA VAL A 72 -11.13 -10.89 2.68
C VAL A 72 -11.37 -11.28 1.22
N ARG A 73 -10.62 -12.26 0.72
CA ARG A 73 -10.71 -12.79 -0.64
C ARG A 73 -10.14 -14.21 -0.65
N ASP A 74 -10.67 -15.08 -1.50
CA ASP A 74 -9.99 -16.34 -1.85
C ASP A 74 -8.73 -16.00 -2.66
N PHE A 75 -7.56 -15.88 -2.00
CA PHE A 75 -6.34 -15.37 -2.61
C PHE A 75 -5.54 -16.47 -3.32
N ASP A 76 -5.71 -17.74 -2.91
CA ASP A 76 -5.07 -18.89 -3.55
C ASP A 76 -5.99 -19.69 -4.49
N ASN A 77 -7.24 -19.26 -4.67
CA ASN A 77 -8.29 -19.85 -5.50
C ASN A 77 -8.67 -21.28 -5.08
N ASP A 78 -8.66 -21.56 -3.79
CA ASP A 78 -9.02 -22.88 -3.26
C ASP A 78 -10.51 -23.05 -2.91
N GLY A 79 -11.30 -21.99 -3.10
CA GLY A 79 -12.73 -21.94 -2.81
C GLY A 79 -13.07 -21.49 -1.39
N THR A 80 -12.06 -21.25 -0.54
CA THR A 80 -12.21 -20.71 0.82
C THR A 80 -11.64 -19.30 0.87
N PRO A 81 -12.33 -18.31 1.46
CA PRO A 81 -11.74 -17.00 1.65
C PRO A 81 -10.51 -17.05 2.57
N ASP A 82 -9.51 -16.26 2.24
CA ASP A 82 -8.38 -15.89 3.10
C ASP A 82 -8.54 -14.44 3.58
N ALA A 83 -7.76 -14.06 4.58
CA ALA A 83 -7.61 -12.68 5.01
C ALA A 83 -6.23 -12.15 4.64
N LEU A 84 -6.16 -10.96 4.04
CA LEU A 84 -5.00 -10.09 4.14
C LEU A 84 -5.22 -9.16 5.34
N VAL A 85 -4.23 -9.08 6.21
CA VAL A 85 -4.27 -8.19 7.39
C VAL A 85 -2.93 -7.48 7.54
N SER A 86 -2.99 -6.19 7.86
CA SER A 86 -1.82 -5.40 8.20
C SER A 86 -1.57 -5.42 9.70
N TYR A 87 -0.33 -5.18 10.13
CA TYR A 87 0.02 -5.05 11.54
C TYR A 87 1.20 -4.09 11.73
N THR A 88 1.17 -3.35 12.83
CA THR A 88 2.20 -2.36 13.18
C THR A 88 2.26 -2.12 14.69
N GLN A 89 3.41 -1.64 15.18
CA GLN A 89 3.56 -1.08 16.53
C GLN A 89 3.11 0.40 16.62
N GLY A 90 2.68 0.97 15.49
CA GLY A 90 2.44 2.40 15.38
C GLY A 90 3.73 3.21 15.29
N GLY A 91 3.60 4.52 15.53
CA GLY A 91 4.68 5.48 15.27
C GLY A 91 4.88 5.74 13.77
N ASN A 92 5.99 6.38 13.42
CA ASN A 92 6.28 6.79 12.05
C ASN A 92 7.59 6.24 11.49
N CYS A 93 8.27 5.34 12.20
CA CYS A 93 9.58 4.83 11.74
C CYS A 93 9.46 3.88 10.56
N CYS A 94 8.36 3.12 10.51
CA CYS A 94 8.33 1.85 9.82
C CYS A 94 6.93 1.61 9.21
N PRO A 95 6.85 1.15 7.96
CA PRO A 95 5.58 0.85 7.33
C PRO A 95 4.88 -0.32 8.04
N PRO A 96 3.54 -0.38 8.00
CA PRO A 96 2.82 -1.60 8.33
C PRO A 96 3.32 -2.80 7.52
N SER A 97 3.43 -3.93 8.21
CA SER A 97 3.64 -5.24 7.58
C SER A 97 2.29 -5.87 7.25
N TYR A 98 2.22 -6.66 6.18
CA TYR A 98 1.03 -7.34 5.70
C TYR A 98 1.29 -8.84 5.59
N VAL A 99 0.32 -9.66 6.02
CA VAL A 99 0.35 -11.12 5.85
C VAL A 99 -0.98 -11.64 5.32
N PHE A 100 -0.91 -12.77 4.62
CA PHE A 100 -2.08 -13.59 4.35
C PHE A 100 -2.30 -14.57 5.49
N VAL A 101 -3.56 -14.77 5.85
CA VAL A 101 -4.03 -15.72 6.84
C VAL A 101 -5.10 -16.59 6.21
N SER A 102 -4.83 -17.89 6.15
CA SER A 102 -5.71 -18.91 5.57
C SER A 102 -6.21 -19.85 6.66
N TYR A 103 -7.53 -20.11 6.65
CA TYR A 103 -8.16 -21.06 7.56
C TYR A 103 -9.23 -21.87 6.84
N LYS A 104 -9.12 -23.20 6.91
CA LYS A 104 -10.19 -24.13 6.53
C LYS A 104 -10.70 -24.87 7.75
N PRO A 105 -12.02 -25.11 7.86
CA PRO A 105 -12.57 -25.94 8.92
C PRO A 105 -11.88 -27.31 8.97
N GLY A 106 -11.32 -27.66 10.13
CA GLY A 106 -10.59 -28.91 10.32
C GLY A 106 -9.13 -28.91 9.86
N SER A 107 -8.61 -27.80 9.34
CA SER A 107 -7.18 -27.66 9.01
C SER A 107 -6.42 -26.84 10.05
N VAL A 108 -5.09 -26.90 9.98
CA VAL A 108 -4.21 -25.98 10.69
C VAL A 108 -4.28 -24.60 10.02
N VAL A 109 -4.27 -23.55 10.84
CA VAL A 109 -4.18 -22.14 10.39
C VAL A 109 -2.84 -21.92 9.69
N ARG A 110 -2.82 -21.14 8.62
CA ARG A 110 -1.59 -20.75 7.92
C ARG A 110 -1.45 -19.24 7.84
N ILE A 111 -0.28 -18.74 8.18
CA ILE A 111 0.11 -17.34 8.13
C ILE A 111 1.35 -17.24 7.23
N SER A 112 1.30 -16.39 6.22
CA SER A 112 2.42 -16.22 5.29
C SER A 112 3.61 -15.47 5.91
N ASN A 113 4.73 -15.43 5.18
CA ASN A 113 5.72 -14.36 5.35
C ASN A 113 5.09 -12.98 5.07
N SER A 114 5.71 -11.92 5.56
CA SER A 114 5.20 -10.55 5.41
C SER A 114 5.79 -9.81 4.21
N PHE A 115 5.12 -8.73 3.82
CA PHE A 115 5.64 -7.65 2.98
C PHE A 115 5.17 -6.31 3.55
N GLU A 116 5.84 -5.22 3.23
CA GLU A 116 5.62 -3.92 3.87
C GLU A 116 5.10 -2.87 2.90
N SER A 117 4.26 -1.95 3.40
CA SER A 117 3.89 -0.75 2.64
C SER A 117 3.36 0.37 3.51
N TRP A 118 3.76 1.61 3.17
CA TRP A 118 3.15 2.84 3.66
C TRP A 118 1.75 3.10 3.08
N ASN A 119 1.48 2.55 1.89
CA ASN A 119 0.21 2.74 1.20
C ASN A 119 -0.73 1.59 1.50
N THR A 120 -2.02 1.88 1.71
CA THR A 120 -3.04 0.83 1.82
C THR A 120 -3.08 0.02 0.50
N PRO A 121 -2.86 -1.31 0.55
CA PRO A 121 -2.87 -2.13 -0.64
C PRO A 121 -4.26 -2.21 -1.26
N THR A 122 -4.28 -2.50 -2.55
CA THR A 122 -5.51 -2.80 -3.29
C THR A 122 -5.49 -4.22 -3.81
N VAL A 123 -6.65 -4.81 -4.06
CA VAL A 123 -6.75 -6.14 -4.66
C VAL A 123 -7.18 -6.01 -6.11
N GLU A 124 -6.46 -6.69 -7.00
CA GLU A 124 -6.81 -6.79 -8.41
C GLU A 124 -6.61 -8.22 -8.93
N VAL A 125 -7.10 -8.49 -10.15
CA VAL A 125 -6.84 -9.76 -10.83
C VAL A 125 -5.65 -9.58 -11.75
N PHE A 126 -4.62 -10.39 -11.56
CA PHE A 126 -3.43 -10.44 -12.40
C PHE A 126 -3.20 -11.86 -12.91
N LYS A 127 -3.13 -12.01 -14.24
CA LYS A 127 -3.00 -13.33 -14.92
C LYS A 127 -4.02 -14.36 -14.41
N GLY A 128 -5.26 -13.92 -14.18
CA GLY A 128 -6.37 -14.76 -13.73
C GLY A 128 -6.38 -15.12 -12.23
N LYS A 129 -5.45 -14.56 -11.43
CA LYS A 129 -5.39 -14.78 -9.98
C LYS A 129 -5.58 -13.47 -9.22
N PRO A 130 -6.25 -13.48 -8.07
CA PRO A 130 -6.27 -12.33 -7.16
C PRO A 130 -4.87 -12.08 -6.61
N VAL A 131 -4.46 -10.81 -6.64
CA VAL A 131 -3.18 -10.36 -6.11
C VAL A 131 -3.37 -9.06 -5.33
N VAL A 132 -2.49 -8.84 -4.38
CA VAL A 132 -2.39 -7.60 -3.62
C VAL A 132 -1.39 -6.71 -4.34
N LYS A 133 -1.86 -5.55 -4.79
CA LYS A 133 -1.07 -4.51 -5.43
C LYS A 133 -0.63 -3.50 -4.38
N VAL A 134 0.68 -3.31 -4.29
CA VAL A 134 1.35 -2.44 -3.35
C VAL A 134 2.13 -1.39 -4.13
N ARG A 135 1.95 -0.13 -3.76
CA ARG A 135 2.75 0.98 -4.28
C ARG A 135 3.86 1.30 -3.28
N ASN A 136 5.11 1.27 -3.74
CA ASN A 136 6.29 1.64 -2.95
C ASN A 136 6.96 2.85 -3.61
N GLU A 137 6.82 4.01 -2.97
CA GLU A 137 7.30 5.28 -3.51
C GLU A 137 8.82 5.42 -3.36
N ASP A 138 9.38 4.96 -2.25
CA ASP A 138 10.82 5.03 -1.97
C ASP A 138 11.65 4.25 -3.02
N ASP A 139 11.14 3.07 -3.41
CA ASP A 139 11.75 2.23 -4.45
C ASP A 139 11.33 2.65 -5.87
N GLY A 140 10.29 3.47 -6.01
CA GLY A 140 9.74 3.84 -7.31
C GLY A 140 9.10 2.67 -8.06
N VAL A 141 8.39 1.77 -7.36
CA VAL A 141 7.82 0.56 -7.94
C VAL A 141 6.40 0.27 -7.48
N ILE A 142 5.69 -0.52 -8.28
CA ILE A 142 4.48 -1.24 -7.92
C ILE A 142 4.84 -2.71 -7.84
N ASP A 143 4.65 -3.31 -6.67
CA ASP A 143 4.79 -4.74 -6.45
C ASP A 143 3.41 -5.40 -6.41
N ARG A 144 3.34 -6.65 -6.91
CA ARG A 144 2.15 -7.49 -6.79
C ARG A 144 2.49 -8.76 -6.03
N TYR A 145 1.71 -9.06 -5.00
CA TYR A 145 1.88 -10.24 -4.17
C TYR A 145 0.68 -11.18 -4.33
N GLY A 146 0.95 -12.45 -4.62
CA GLY A 146 -0.04 -13.51 -4.60
C GLY A 146 0.19 -14.48 -3.45
N LEU A 147 -0.88 -15.14 -3.00
CA LEU A 147 -0.77 -16.25 -2.06
C LEU A 147 -0.52 -17.55 -2.83
N SER A 148 0.57 -18.24 -2.52
CA SER A 148 0.91 -19.51 -3.17
C SER A 148 1.63 -20.43 -2.20
N GLY A 149 1.06 -21.62 -1.96
CA GLY A 149 1.64 -22.60 -1.04
C GLY A 149 1.75 -22.08 0.40
N GLY A 150 0.81 -21.23 0.82
CA GLY A 150 0.83 -20.59 2.14
C GLY A 150 1.83 -19.44 2.28
N LYS A 151 2.48 -18.99 1.21
CA LYS A 151 3.45 -17.89 1.22
C LYS A 151 2.99 -16.68 0.42
N ALA A 152 3.40 -15.49 0.86
CA ALA A 152 3.27 -14.26 0.09
C ALA A 152 4.41 -14.20 -0.92
N VAL A 153 4.08 -14.35 -2.21
CA VAL A 153 5.05 -14.39 -3.29
C VAL A 153 4.90 -13.13 -4.14
N ARG A 154 5.98 -12.37 -4.33
CA ARG A 154 6.00 -11.27 -5.31
C ARG A 154 5.97 -11.86 -6.72
N VAL A 155 4.84 -11.72 -7.41
CA VAL A 155 4.59 -12.30 -8.74
C VAL A 155 4.87 -11.33 -9.88
N ASP A 156 5.02 -10.05 -9.58
CA ASP A 156 5.31 -8.99 -10.54
C ASP A 156 5.88 -7.77 -9.81
N ARG A 157 6.76 -7.04 -10.50
CA ARG A 157 7.32 -5.76 -10.08
C ARG A 157 7.41 -4.85 -11.30
N GLN A 158 6.86 -3.66 -11.21
CA GLN A 158 6.85 -2.67 -12.29
C GLN A 158 7.34 -1.34 -11.78
N PRO A 159 8.10 -0.56 -12.58
CA PRO A 159 8.45 0.79 -12.20
C PRO A 159 7.19 1.66 -12.10
N LEU A 160 7.20 2.59 -11.15
CA LEU A 160 6.22 3.67 -11.10
C LEU A 160 6.43 4.58 -12.31
N ALA A 161 5.34 4.85 -13.01
CA ALA A 161 5.37 5.80 -14.11
C ALA A 161 5.58 7.21 -13.55
N GLU A 162 6.63 7.87 -14.01
CA GLU A 162 6.98 9.21 -13.55
C GLU A 162 6.47 10.26 -14.54
N LEU A 163 5.77 11.29 -14.05
CA LEU A 163 5.33 12.41 -14.87
C LEU A 163 6.53 13.22 -15.36
N THR A 164 6.58 13.52 -16.65
CA THR A 164 7.64 14.34 -17.24
C THR A 164 7.53 15.80 -16.80
N ALA A 165 8.55 16.29 -16.09
CA ALA A 165 8.66 17.69 -15.72
C ALA A 165 9.51 18.47 -16.75
N VAL A 166 9.20 19.74 -16.94
CA VAL A 166 9.99 20.66 -17.77
C VAL A 166 11.20 21.23 -17.03
N ALA A 167 11.15 21.21 -15.70
CA ALA A 167 12.26 21.55 -14.81
C ALA A 167 11.98 20.91 -13.43
N GLU A 168 13.02 20.51 -12.70
CA GLU A 168 12.85 19.78 -11.45
C GLU A 168 14.06 19.87 -10.51
N MET A 169 13.80 19.56 -9.24
CA MET A 169 14.77 19.33 -8.17
C MET A 169 14.59 17.91 -7.66
N ARG A 170 15.68 17.17 -7.48
CA ARG A 170 15.67 15.79 -6.98
C ARG A 170 16.67 15.63 -5.84
N ILE A 171 16.31 14.87 -4.81
CA ILE A 171 17.21 14.59 -3.69
C ILE A 171 18.50 13.91 -4.15
N ARG A 172 18.41 12.92 -5.06
CA ARG A 172 19.55 12.13 -5.54
C ARG A 172 20.64 12.94 -6.25
N SER A 173 20.30 14.12 -6.75
CA SER A 173 21.21 15.04 -7.44
C SER A 173 21.21 16.43 -6.81
N PHE A 174 20.75 16.55 -5.56
CA PHE A 174 20.62 17.84 -4.90
C PHE A 174 22.00 18.39 -4.52
N ASP A 175 22.30 19.60 -4.97
CA ASP A 175 23.49 20.36 -4.57
C ASP A 175 23.04 21.45 -3.58
N PRO A 176 23.41 21.38 -2.29
CA PRO A 176 23.02 22.40 -1.31
C PRO A 176 23.59 23.79 -1.64
N ASN A 177 24.61 23.90 -2.50
CA ASN A 177 25.13 25.18 -2.98
C ASN A 177 24.29 25.77 -4.14
N LYS A 178 23.39 24.98 -4.71
CA LYS A 178 22.43 25.38 -5.76
C LYS A 178 21.02 24.95 -5.36
N PRO A 179 20.47 25.47 -4.25
CA PRO A 179 19.22 24.99 -3.67
C PRO A 179 17.98 25.48 -4.43
N SER A 180 18.15 26.28 -5.48
CA SER A 180 17.07 27.03 -6.10
C SER A 180 16.94 26.76 -7.60
N LEU A 181 15.69 26.70 -8.05
CA LEU A 181 15.28 26.63 -9.45
C LEU A 181 14.42 27.86 -9.76
N SER A 182 14.80 28.64 -10.77
CA SER A 182 14.01 29.79 -11.22
C SER A 182 13.23 29.46 -12.48
N PHE A 183 11.91 29.59 -12.42
CA PHE A 183 11.00 29.23 -13.51
C PHE A 183 9.80 30.16 -13.55
N ASN A 184 9.28 30.43 -14.75
CA ASN A 184 8.06 31.18 -14.93
C ASN A 184 6.86 30.23 -14.84
N VAL A 185 6.25 30.13 -13.66
CA VAL A 185 5.11 29.23 -13.45
C VAL A 185 3.78 29.91 -13.72
N GLY A 186 3.67 31.23 -13.59
CA GLY A 186 2.42 31.99 -13.79
C GLY A 186 2.14 32.45 -15.22
N GLY A 187 3.11 32.34 -16.13
CA GLY A 187 3.00 32.82 -17.51
C GLY A 187 3.06 34.35 -17.67
N ASP A 188 3.38 35.09 -16.61
CA ASP A 188 3.64 36.54 -16.68
C ASP A 188 5.11 36.80 -17.11
N ALA A 189 5.60 38.05 -17.12
CA ALA A 189 7.03 38.30 -17.37
C ALA A 189 7.92 37.92 -16.16
N GLY A 190 7.30 37.38 -15.11
CA GLY A 190 7.84 36.88 -13.86
C GLY A 190 8.66 35.61 -14.02
N LYS A 191 9.63 35.41 -13.14
CA LYS A 191 10.09 34.06 -12.80
C LYS A 191 9.95 33.96 -11.29
N GLU A 192 9.23 32.95 -10.84
CA GLU A 192 9.19 32.55 -9.46
C GLU A 192 10.47 31.77 -9.12
N ILE A 193 10.79 31.70 -7.82
CA ILE A 193 11.94 30.94 -7.33
C ILE A 193 11.41 29.83 -6.43
N MET A 194 11.66 28.58 -6.85
CA MET A 194 11.55 27.42 -5.99
C MET A 194 12.88 27.27 -5.24
N THR A 195 12.83 27.18 -3.92
CA THR A 195 14.00 26.91 -3.08
C THR A 195 13.74 25.68 -2.24
N CYS A 196 14.72 24.79 -2.21
CA CYS A 196 14.64 23.50 -1.55
C CYS A 196 15.72 23.35 -0.49
N GLN A 197 15.45 22.51 0.50
CA GLN A 197 16.42 22.03 1.48
C GLN A 197 16.18 20.54 1.75
N VAL A 198 17.21 19.85 2.23
CA VAL A 198 17.10 18.43 2.61
C VAL A 198 16.46 18.33 3.99
N TRP A 199 15.45 17.48 4.11
CA TRP A 199 14.94 17.03 5.40
C TRP A 199 15.66 15.74 5.80
N GLU A 200 16.72 15.90 6.60
CA GLU A 200 17.64 14.80 6.96
C GLU A 200 16.93 13.59 7.56
N ARG A 201 15.84 13.81 8.31
CA ARG A 201 15.09 12.73 8.96
C ARG A 201 14.56 11.68 7.99
N TRP A 202 14.06 12.12 6.83
CA TRP A 202 13.45 11.24 5.82
C TRP A 202 14.26 11.21 4.53
N ASN A 203 15.36 11.94 4.46
CA ASN A 203 16.17 12.10 3.25
C ASN A 203 15.32 12.51 2.03
N THR A 204 14.41 13.47 2.23
CA THR A 204 13.56 14.06 1.18
C THR A 204 13.88 15.55 1.01
N LEU A 205 13.35 16.18 -0.04
CA LEU A 205 13.38 17.64 -0.19
C LEU A 205 12.14 18.27 0.43
N LEU A 206 12.33 19.42 1.09
CA LEU A 206 11.29 20.39 1.41
C LEU A 206 11.49 21.60 0.50
N CYS A 207 10.54 21.84 -0.41
CA CYS A 207 10.63 22.94 -1.37
C CYS A 207 9.49 23.93 -1.18
N GLY A 208 9.83 25.23 -1.15
CA GLY A 208 8.88 26.33 -1.15
C GLY A 208 9.02 27.18 -2.41
N ILE A 209 7.93 27.85 -2.81
CA ILE A 209 7.92 28.80 -3.93
C ILE A 209 7.49 30.16 -3.43
N LYS A 210 8.23 31.20 -3.81
CA LYS A 210 7.85 32.60 -3.59
C LYS A 210 7.82 33.35 -4.93
N ASP A 211 6.92 34.32 -5.03
CA ASP A 211 6.97 35.29 -6.12
C ASP A 211 8.04 36.37 -5.86
N ARG A 212 8.21 37.28 -6.83
CA ARG A 212 9.19 38.37 -6.76
C ARG A 212 8.94 39.35 -5.61
N GLN A 213 7.70 39.43 -5.12
CA GLN A 213 7.31 40.27 -3.99
C GLN A 213 7.48 39.52 -2.65
N GLY A 214 7.96 38.28 -2.68
CA GLY A 214 8.19 37.46 -1.50
C GLY A 214 6.95 36.77 -0.96
N ARG A 215 5.80 36.83 -1.66
CA ARG A 215 4.59 36.11 -1.27
C ARG A 215 4.81 34.62 -1.45
N VAL A 216 4.48 33.85 -0.42
CA VAL A 216 4.57 32.39 -0.43
C VAL A 216 3.44 31.82 -1.28
N LEU A 217 3.81 31.08 -2.34
CA LEU A 217 2.91 30.42 -3.26
C LEU A 217 2.89 28.89 -3.07
N LEU A 218 3.96 28.33 -2.49
CA LEU A 218 4.04 26.96 -1.97
C LEU A 218 4.84 27.00 -0.67
N LYS A 219 4.33 26.35 0.38
CA LYS A 219 5.03 26.18 1.65
C LYS A 219 6.01 25.00 1.57
N ASP A 220 7.13 25.10 2.25
CA ASP A 220 8.18 24.11 2.37
C ASP A 220 7.90 23.05 3.46
N ASN A 221 6.70 22.49 3.44
CA ASN A 221 6.21 21.59 4.50
C ASN A 221 5.81 20.18 4.01
N LEU A 222 6.02 19.89 2.72
CA LEU A 222 5.79 18.57 2.14
C LEU A 222 7.14 17.94 1.77
N GLY A 223 7.44 16.75 2.30
CA GLY A 223 8.66 16.02 1.97
C GLY A 223 8.48 15.25 0.66
N CYS A 224 9.33 15.50 -0.35
CA CYS A 224 9.31 14.75 -1.60
C CYS A 224 10.73 14.42 -2.06
N ASP A 225 10.95 13.24 -2.61
CA ASP A 225 12.21 12.90 -3.31
C ASP A 225 12.46 13.77 -4.55
N ARG A 226 11.37 14.32 -5.09
CA ARG A 226 11.37 15.15 -6.29
C ARG A 226 10.30 16.22 -6.20
N TYR A 227 10.67 17.42 -6.65
CA TYR A 227 9.73 18.48 -7.01
C TYR A 227 9.93 18.84 -8.48
N GLY A 228 8.88 18.69 -9.28
CA GLY A 228 8.89 19.01 -10.71
C GLY A 228 7.86 20.06 -11.08
N ILE A 229 8.16 20.84 -12.11
CA ILE A 229 7.22 21.73 -12.78
C ILE A 229 6.71 21.01 -14.02
N LEU A 230 5.40 20.82 -14.13
CA LEU A 230 4.77 20.13 -15.26
C LEU A 230 4.45 21.10 -16.40
N ALA A 231 4.37 20.59 -17.62
CA ALA A 231 3.91 21.40 -18.76
C ALA A 231 2.41 21.73 -18.68
N SER A 232 1.62 20.90 -17.99
CA SER A 232 0.20 21.14 -17.75
C SER A 232 -0.01 22.38 -16.88
N LYS A 233 -1.18 23.01 -17.04
CA LYS A 233 -1.53 24.23 -16.31
C LYS A 233 -2.92 24.14 -15.72
N THR A 234 -3.06 24.68 -14.51
CA THR A 234 -4.34 24.95 -13.86
C THR A 234 -4.47 26.46 -13.65
N ARG A 235 -5.54 27.08 -14.18
CA ARG A 235 -5.82 28.52 -14.03
C ARG A 235 -4.63 29.42 -14.39
N GLY A 236 -3.93 29.09 -15.47
CA GLY A 236 -2.78 29.84 -15.99
C GLY A 236 -1.42 29.49 -15.38
N TYR A 237 -1.39 28.78 -14.25
CA TYR A 237 -0.17 28.37 -13.57
C TYR A 237 0.22 26.95 -13.93
N ASN A 238 1.52 26.69 -14.12
CA ASN A 238 2.05 25.33 -14.26
C ASN A 238 1.68 24.48 -13.03
N ASP A 239 1.25 23.25 -13.27
CA ASP A 239 1.06 22.28 -12.19
C ASP A 239 2.42 21.84 -11.65
N LEU A 240 2.44 21.38 -10.40
CA LEU A 240 3.62 20.82 -9.77
C LEU A 240 3.46 19.32 -9.60
N VAL A 241 4.58 18.59 -9.53
CA VAL A 241 4.60 17.18 -9.15
C VAL A 241 5.53 16.98 -7.96
N CYS A 242 5.05 16.22 -6.98
CA CYS A 242 5.83 15.67 -5.88
C CYS A 242 6.06 14.17 -6.18
N GLY A 243 7.31 13.71 -6.09
CA GLY A 243 7.66 12.32 -6.38
C GLY A 243 7.34 11.92 -7.83
N PHE A 244 6.64 10.79 -8.00
CA PHE A 244 6.37 10.20 -9.31
C PHE A 244 5.21 10.89 -10.03
N ASP A 245 4.08 11.05 -9.37
CA ASP A 245 2.80 11.43 -9.99
C ASP A 245 1.84 12.23 -9.07
N LEU A 246 2.25 12.62 -7.87
CA LEU A 246 1.41 13.41 -6.97
C LEU A 246 1.34 14.87 -7.47
N VAL A 247 0.21 15.23 -8.10
CA VAL A 247 0.06 16.53 -8.76
C VAL A 247 -0.51 17.59 -7.82
N GLY A 248 0.24 18.66 -7.62
CA GLY A 248 -0.19 19.89 -6.97
C GLY A 248 -0.79 20.86 -7.98
N ARG A 249 -2.02 21.30 -7.74
CA ARG A 249 -2.75 22.21 -8.66
C ARG A 249 -2.97 23.58 -8.04
N TRP A 250 -2.93 24.61 -8.88
CA TRP A 250 -3.14 25.99 -8.45
C TRP A 250 -4.62 26.27 -8.15
N ASN A 251 -4.91 26.76 -6.94
CA ASN A 251 -6.27 27.09 -6.52
C ASN A 251 -6.63 28.59 -6.65
N GLY A 252 -5.76 29.40 -7.25
CA GLY A 252 -5.91 30.87 -7.31
C GLY A 252 -5.03 31.63 -6.30
N GLN A 253 -4.45 30.93 -5.31
CA GLN A 253 -3.61 31.54 -4.27
C GLN A 253 -2.35 30.72 -3.93
N THR A 254 -2.44 29.39 -3.94
CA THR A 254 -1.34 28.46 -3.64
C THR A 254 -1.50 27.19 -4.47
N TRP A 255 -0.43 26.42 -4.62
CA TRP A 255 -0.56 25.01 -5.02
C TRP A 255 -1.12 24.20 -3.84
N VAL A 256 -2.03 23.29 -4.18
CA VAL A 256 -2.62 22.33 -3.25
C VAL A 256 -2.38 20.94 -3.82
N PHE A 257 -1.70 20.10 -3.04
CA PHE A 257 -1.62 18.67 -3.29
C PHE A 257 -2.82 18.00 -2.60
N PRO A 258 -3.43 16.97 -3.21
CA PRO A 258 -4.42 16.18 -2.50
C PRO A 258 -3.77 15.56 -1.26
N ASP A 259 -4.53 15.43 -0.18
CA ASP A 259 -4.09 14.66 0.97
C ASP A 259 -3.85 13.22 0.49
N ASN A 260 -2.65 12.69 0.76
CA ASN A 260 -2.30 11.28 0.49
C ASN A 260 -3.08 10.36 1.45
#